data_AF-A0A7V3P0M3-F1
#
_entry.id   AF-A0A7V3P0M3-F1
#
_cell.length_a   1.000
_cell.length_b   1.000
_cell.length_c   1.000
_cell.angle_alpha   90.00
_cell.angle_beta   90.00
_cell.angle_gamma   90.00
#
_symmetry.space_group_name_H-M   'P 1'
#
loop_
_entity.id
_entity.type
_entity.pdbx_description
1 polymer ?
#
loop_
_entity_poly.entity_id
_entity_poly.type
_entity_poly.pdbx_seq_one_letter_code
_entity_poly.pdbx_strand_id
1 'polypeptide(L)'
;MDKYICLHGHFYQPPRENPWLEVIELPDSAYPFHDWHERITRECYAPNAAARLIDGQGRIGRMVNNYAKISFTFGPILMAWLAQNSPQVYQAILDADKESPKTLLDKDLS
;
A
#
# COMPACT_ATOMS: atom_id res chain seq x y z
N MET A 1 22.08 -8.94 23.09
CA MET A 1 21.09 -9.84 22.48
C MET A 1 20.29 -9.01 21.50
N ASP A 2 20.37 -9.34 20.22
CA ASP A 2 19.70 -8.56 19.18
C ASP A 2 18.19 -8.82 19.22
N LYS A 3 17.41 -7.75 19.09
CA LYS A 3 15.95 -7.81 19.06
C LYS A 3 15.50 -7.61 17.62
N TYR A 4 14.68 -8.52 17.12
CA TYR A 4 14.16 -8.50 15.75
C TYR A 4 12.66 -8.25 15.75
N ILE A 5 12.17 -7.55 14.72
CA ILE A 5 10.75 -7.33 14.45
C ILE A 5 10.51 -7.70 12.98
N CYS A 6 9.47 -8.49 12.72
CA CYS A 6 9.01 -8.84 11.38
C CYS A 6 7.64 -8.21 11.14
N LEU A 7 7.46 -7.59 9.97
CA LEU A 7 6.21 -6.97 9.53
C LEU A 7 5.88 -7.48 8.13
N HIS A 8 4.63 -7.93 7.96
CA HIS A 8 4.04 -8.26 6.66
C HIS A 8 2.75 -7.48 6.45
N GLY A 9 2.68 -6.71 5.37
CA GLY A 9 1.47 -5.99 4.98
C GLY A 9 0.65 -6.74 3.94
N HIS A 10 -0.58 -7.12 4.26
CA HIS A 10 -1.53 -7.68 3.28
C HIS A 10 -2.54 -6.62 2.86
N PHE A 11 -2.49 -6.21 1.59
CA PHE A 11 -3.30 -5.13 1.05
C PHE A 11 -4.30 -5.67 0.01
N TYR A 12 -5.57 -5.64 0.37
CA TYR A 12 -6.66 -6.16 -0.45
C TYR A 12 -7.89 -5.27 -0.30
N GLN A 13 -8.63 -5.10 -1.40
CA GLN A 13 -9.99 -4.57 -1.38
C GLN A 13 -10.92 -5.56 -2.07
N PRO A 14 -12.06 -5.91 -1.44
CA PRO A 14 -13.06 -6.75 -2.09
C PRO A 14 -13.72 -5.99 -3.24
N PRO A 15 -14.15 -6.67 -4.32
CA PRO A 15 -15.02 -6.08 -5.32
C PRO A 15 -16.25 -5.47 -4.63
N ARG A 16 -16.56 -4.22 -4.95
CA ARG A 16 -17.72 -3.50 -4.39
C ARG A 16 -18.80 -3.19 -5.43
N GLU A 17 -18.62 -3.67 -6.64
CA GLU A 17 -19.63 -3.57 -7.69
C GLU A 17 -20.87 -4.35 -7.26
N ASN A 18 -22.04 -3.73 -7.40
CA ASN A 18 -23.30 -4.42 -7.22
C ASN A 18 -23.41 -5.50 -8.33
N PRO A 19 -23.55 -6.80 -7.99
CA PRO A 19 -23.45 -7.88 -8.98
C PRO A 19 -24.62 -7.93 -9.97
N TRP A 20 -25.65 -7.09 -9.79
CA TRP A 20 -26.75 -6.92 -10.73
C TRP A 20 -26.71 -5.62 -11.52
N LEU A 21 -26.00 -4.60 -11.02
CA LEU A 21 -25.97 -3.26 -11.62
C LEU A 21 -24.59 -2.89 -12.17
N GLU A 22 -23.54 -3.65 -11.86
CA GLU A 22 -22.14 -3.36 -12.20
C GLU A 22 -21.67 -1.95 -11.76
N VAL A 23 -22.37 -1.36 -10.79
CA VAL A 23 -22.09 -0.02 -10.25
C VAL A 23 -21.64 -0.14 -8.80
N ILE A 24 -20.62 0.61 -8.43
CA ILE A 24 -20.21 0.80 -7.03
C ILE A 24 -21.17 1.80 -6.41
N GLU A 25 -22.04 1.35 -5.50
CA GLU A 25 -22.89 2.26 -4.72
C GLU A 25 -21.99 3.18 -3.90
N LEU A 26 -22.17 4.50 -4.04
CA LEU A 26 -21.47 5.54 -3.26
C LEU A 26 -21.83 5.38 -1.77
N PRO A 27 -20.95 4.86 -0.91
CA PRO A 27 -21.27 4.73 0.50
C PRO A 27 -20.98 6.08 1.14
N ASP A 28 -21.93 6.65 1.88
CA ASP A 28 -21.74 7.92 2.61
C ASP A 28 -20.47 7.94 3.48
N SER A 29 -19.99 6.77 3.90
CA SER A 29 -18.77 6.57 4.67
C SER A 29 -17.47 6.80 3.88
N ALA A 30 -17.48 6.91 2.55
CA ALA A 30 -16.30 7.26 1.77
C ALA A 30 -16.04 8.78 1.73
N TYR A 31 -17.01 9.61 2.17
CA TYR A 31 -16.89 11.07 2.12
C TYR A 31 -15.60 11.57 2.80
N PRO A 32 -14.88 12.55 2.21
CA PRO A 32 -15.21 13.32 1.00
C PRO A 32 -14.78 12.68 -0.33
N PHE A 33 -14.33 11.43 -0.32
CA PHE A 33 -13.80 10.74 -1.50
C PHE A 33 -14.92 10.12 -2.34
N HIS A 34 -14.65 9.93 -3.63
CA HIS A 34 -15.61 9.33 -4.56
C HIS A 34 -15.96 7.89 -4.18
N ASP A 35 -14.99 7.14 -3.69
CA ASP A 35 -15.19 5.77 -3.24
C ASP A 35 -14.15 5.36 -2.19
N TRP A 36 -14.30 4.13 -1.69
CA TRP A 36 -13.37 3.55 -0.72
C TRP A 36 -11.98 3.27 -1.29
N HIS A 37 -11.85 3.00 -2.59
CA HIS A 37 -10.52 2.83 -3.20
C HIS A 37 -9.75 4.14 -3.14
N GLU A 38 -10.38 5.26 -3.50
CA GLU A 38 -9.77 6.57 -3.39
C GLU A 38 -9.45 6.92 -1.93
N ARG A 39 -10.41 6.74 -1.02
CA ARG A 39 -10.20 7.04 0.41
C ARG A 39 -9.03 6.26 0.99
N ILE A 40 -9.00 4.94 0.82
CA ILE A 40 -7.94 4.10 1.39
C ILE A 40 -6.61 4.38 0.68
N THR A 41 -6.61 4.69 -0.62
CA THR A 41 -5.39 5.11 -1.31
C THR A 41 -4.80 6.38 -0.68
N ARG A 42 -5.66 7.35 -0.36
CA ARG A 42 -5.25 8.62 0.26
C ARG A 42 -4.80 8.46 1.70
N GLU A 43 -5.47 7.61 2.47
CA GLU A 43 -5.23 7.46 3.91
C GLU A 43 -4.19 6.38 4.24
N CYS A 44 -3.96 5.40 3.36
CA CYS A 44 -3.11 4.25 3.62
C CYS A 44 -2.03 4.04 2.56
N TYR A 45 -2.41 3.83 1.29
CA TYR A 45 -1.43 3.36 0.30
C TYR A 45 -0.40 4.44 -0.07
N ALA A 46 -0.86 5.67 -0.33
CA ALA A 46 0.02 6.78 -0.64
C ALA A 46 0.89 7.21 0.56
N PRO A 47 0.36 7.32 1.79
CA PRO A 47 1.19 7.62 2.96
C PRO A 47 2.23 6.55 3.27
N ASN A 48 1.98 5.27 2.96
CA ASN A 48 3.00 4.22 3.11
C ASN A 48 4.06 4.29 1.99
N ALA A 49 3.67 4.62 0.76
CA ALA A 49 4.62 4.83 -0.33
C ALA A 49 5.56 6.02 -0.10
N ALA A 50 5.10 7.02 0.66
CA ALA A 50 5.83 8.25 0.95
C ALA A 50 5.63 8.68 2.41
N ALA A 51 6.09 7.85 3.34
CA ALA A 51 6.00 8.10 4.77
C ALA A 51 6.99 9.18 5.23
N ARG A 52 6.52 10.10 6.05
CA ARG A 52 7.32 11.18 6.65
C ARG A 52 7.95 10.67 7.94
N LEU A 53 9.27 10.58 7.97
CA LEU A 53 10.03 10.43 9.21
C LEU A 53 10.25 11.81 9.82
N ILE A 54 9.69 11.99 11.01
CA ILE A 54 9.77 13.22 11.78
C ILE A 54 11.04 13.20 12.64
N ASP A 55 11.82 14.26 12.60
CA ASP A 55 13.04 14.40 13.40
C ASP A 55 12.73 14.81 14.84
N GLY A 56 13.78 14.91 15.68
CA GLY A 56 13.66 15.30 17.08
C GLY A 56 13.14 16.73 17.31
N GLN A 57 13.01 17.54 16.26
CA GLN A 57 12.48 18.90 16.31
C GLN A 57 11.06 19.01 15.71
N GLY A 58 10.43 17.88 15.36
CA GLY A 58 9.09 17.86 14.79
C GLY A 58 9.03 18.20 13.30
N ARG A 59 10.18 18.23 12.60
CA ARG A 59 10.26 18.54 11.17
C ARG A 59 10.35 17.27 10.34
N ILE A 60 9.99 17.35 9.07
CA ILE A 60 10.16 16.23 8.14
C ILE A 60 11.65 16.11 7.83
N GLY A 61 12.31 15.13 8.44
CA GLY A 61 13.73 14.86 8.21
C GLY A 61 13.95 14.03 6.94
N ARG A 62 13.05 13.09 6.64
CA ARG A 62 13.15 12.22 5.47
C ARG A 62 11.79 11.71 5.02
N MET A 63 11.68 11.45 3.72
CA MET A 63 10.61 10.65 3.12
C MET A 63 11.11 9.23 2.87
N VAL A 64 10.34 8.22 3.27
CA VAL A 64 10.67 6.81 3.05
C VAL A 64 9.48 6.06 2.44
N ASN A 65 9.77 5.07 1.62
CA ASN A 65 8.78 4.11 1.17
C ASN A 65 8.75 2.95 2.15
N ASN A 66 7.67 2.83 2.93
CA ASN A 66 7.51 1.78 3.93
C ASN A 66 7.50 0.39 3.27
N TYR A 67 6.97 0.28 2.04
CA TYR A 67 6.92 -0.99 1.32
C TYR A 67 8.32 -1.55 1.06
N ALA A 68 9.32 -0.69 0.83
CA ALA A 68 10.72 -1.11 0.66
C ALA A 68 11.40 -1.57 1.96
N LYS A 69 10.68 -1.54 3.10
CA LYS A 69 11.18 -1.89 4.44
C LYS A 69 10.44 -3.06 5.08
N ILE A 70 9.39 -3.57 4.45
CA ILE A 70 8.58 -4.68 4.95
C ILE A 70 8.34 -5.71 3.85
N SER A 71 7.93 -6.91 4.23
CA SER A 71 7.33 -7.84 3.28
C SER A 71 5.87 -7.44 3.02
N PHE A 72 5.34 -7.67 1.82
CA PHE A 72 3.96 -7.32 1.52
C PHE A 72 3.34 -8.14 0.39
N THR A 73 2.02 -8.10 0.32
CA THR A 73 1.22 -8.62 -0.81
C THR A 73 0.14 -7.62 -1.18
N PHE A 74 -0.09 -7.42 -2.48
CA PHE A 74 -1.20 -6.63 -3.01
C PHE A 74 -2.09 -7.49 -3.89
N GLY A 75 -3.41 -7.40 -3.70
CA GLY A 75 -4.37 -8.07 -4.57
C GLY A 75 -4.31 -7.55 -6.01
N PRO A 76 -4.49 -8.41 -7.04
CA PRO A 76 -4.34 -8.03 -8.44
C PRO A 76 -5.36 -6.98 -8.90
N ILE A 77 -6.59 -7.04 -8.38
CA ILE A 77 -7.65 -6.06 -8.67
C ILE A 77 -7.25 -4.67 -8.16
N LEU A 78 -6.71 -4.60 -6.94
CA LEU A 78 -6.23 -3.36 -6.36
C LEU A 78 -5.03 -2.80 -7.14
N MET A 79 -4.08 -3.65 -7.56
CA MET A 79 -2.95 -3.20 -8.39
C MET A 79 -3.41 -2.65 -9.74
N ALA A 80 -4.39 -3.29 -10.38
CA ALA A 80 -4.97 -2.79 -11.63
C ALA A 80 -5.66 -1.44 -11.44
N TRP A 81 -6.41 -1.27 -10.34
CA TRP A 81 -7.04 0.00 -10.01
C TRP A 81 -6.01 1.10 -9.74
N LEU A 82 -4.96 0.81 -8.97
CA LEU A 82 -3.87 1.75 -8.67
C LEU A 82 -3.10 2.17 -9.92
N ALA A 83 -2.86 1.26 -10.86
CA ALA A 83 -2.18 1.57 -12.12
C ALA A 83 -2.94 2.64 -12.93
N GLN A 84 -4.27 2.63 -12.88
CA GLN A 84 -5.14 3.55 -13.61
C GLN A 84 -5.40 4.85 -12.83
N ASN A 85 -5.70 4.74 -11.54
CA ASN A 85 -6.23 5.85 -10.74
C ASN A 85 -5.18 6.53 -9.86
N SER A 86 -4.07 5.86 -9.56
CA SER A 86 -2.97 6.44 -8.77
C SER A 86 -1.60 5.93 -9.24
N PRO A 87 -1.17 6.27 -10.47
CA PRO A 87 0.04 5.70 -11.09
C PRO A 87 1.32 5.93 -10.28
N GLN A 88 1.40 7.03 -9.52
CA GLN A 88 2.54 7.35 -8.66
C GLN A 88 2.67 6.36 -7.49
N VAL A 89 1.54 5.99 -6.87
CA VAL A 89 1.51 4.99 -5.79
C VAL A 89 1.81 3.60 -6.34
N TYR A 90 1.22 3.27 -7.49
CA TYR A 90 1.50 2.02 -8.20
C TYR A 90 3.00 1.86 -8.49
N GLN A 91 3.63 2.90 -9.06
CA GLN A 91 5.06 2.87 -9.37
C GLN A 91 5.91 2.73 -8.12
N ALA A 92 5.57 3.45 -7.04
CA ALA A 92 6.28 3.34 -5.76
C ALA A 92 6.19 1.93 -5.15
N ILE A 93 5.08 1.22 -5.32
CA ILE A 93 4.94 -0.18 -4.90
C ILE A 93 5.84 -1.09 -5.75
N LEU A 94 5.88 -0.90 -7.07
CA LEU A 94 6.76 -1.68 -7.95
C LEU A 94 8.24 -1.43 -7.67
N ASP A 95 8.62 -0.20 -7.38
CA ASP A 95 9.99 0.14 -7.06
C ASP A 95 10.38 -0.40 -5.67
N ALA A 96 9.46 -0.38 -4.70
CA ALA A 96 9.64 -1.07 -3.43
C ALA A 96 9.82 -2.58 -3.58
N ASP A 97 9.08 -3.24 -4.48
CA ASP A 97 9.23 -4.68 -4.73
C ASP A 97 10.62 -5.03 -5.30
N LYS A 98 11.16 -4.15 -6.16
CA LYS A 98 12.54 -4.28 -6.69
C LYS A 98 13.61 -4.01 -5.64
N GLU A 99 13.37 -3.03 -4.76
CA GLU A 99 14.30 -2.63 -3.69
C GLU A 99 14.26 -3.57 -2.48
N SER A 100 13.10 -4.20 -2.24
CA SER A 100 12.92 -5.14 -1.16
C SER A 100 13.88 -6.31 -1.40
N PRO A 101 14.70 -6.71 -0.41
CA PRO A 101 15.54 -7.87 -0.57
C PRO A 101 14.66 -9.05 -0.99
N LYS A 102 14.96 -9.70 -2.12
CA LYS A 102 14.56 -11.10 -2.42
C LYS A 102 15.22 -12.06 -1.41
N THR A 103 15.09 -11.78 -0.12
CA THR A 103 15.87 -12.41 0.92
C THR A 103 14.93 -12.63 2.08
N LEU A 104 14.14 -13.69 1.99
CA LEU A 104 13.61 -14.44 3.14
C LEU A 104 12.93 -15.78 2.73
N LEU A 105 12.82 -16.14 1.44
CA LEU A 105 12.22 -17.42 1.02
C LEU A 105 13.14 -18.41 0.27
N ASP A 106 14.35 -18.02 -0.14
CA ASP A 106 15.26 -18.93 -0.90
C ASP A 106 16.37 -19.58 -0.05
N LYS A 107 16.21 -19.69 1.29
CA LYS A 107 17.23 -20.33 2.15
C LYS A 107 16.80 -21.51 3.01
N ASP A 108 15.52 -21.87 3.04
CA ASP A 108 15.05 -22.99 3.87
C ASP A 108 14.30 -24.09 3.09
N LEU A 109 14.58 -24.23 1.79
CA LEU A 109 14.21 -25.41 1.01
C LEU A 109 15.43 -25.94 0.23
N SER A 110 16.36 -26.53 0.97
CA SER A 110 17.36 -27.49 0.48
C SER A 110 17.39 -28.69 1.42
#